data_AF-A0ABD5RV37-F1
#
_entry.id   AF-A0ABD5RV37-F1
#
_cell.length_a   1.000
_cell.length_b   1.000
_cell.length_c   1.000
_cell.angle_alpha   90.00
_cell.angle_beta   90.00
_cell.angle_gamma   90.00
#
_symmetry.space_group_name_H-M   'P 1'
#
loop_
_entity.id
_entity.type
_entity.pdbx_description
1 polymer ?
#
loop_
_entity_poly.entity_id
_entity_poly.type
_entity_poly.pdbx_seq_one_letter_code
_entity_poly.pdbx_strand_id
1 'polypeptide(L)'
;MFTIDWETENGWQSIYRIRDPPNAGWTSLAHTAPSNESPPVTWFEWSFTTTQDGLAHSTQFNVPYAVCEPLSAGTYRFVYWGLDEAALGYKFELTE
;
A
#
# COMPACT_ATOMS: atom_id res chain seq x y z
N MET A 1 1.24 1.01 -6.87
CA MET A 1 2.04 0.36 -5.82
C MET A 1 1.97 1.17 -4.54
N PHE A 2 1.68 0.57 -3.40
CA PHE A 2 1.65 1.25 -2.10
C PHE A 2 2.32 0.39 -1.01
N THR A 3 2.69 1.01 0.11
CA THR A 3 3.00 0.34 1.38
C THR A 3 2.22 0.98 2.52
N ILE A 4 2.12 0.25 3.61
CA ILE A 4 1.80 0.79 4.93
C ILE A 4 3.07 0.62 5.75
N ASP A 5 3.51 1.71 6.38
CA ASP A 5 4.69 1.71 7.22
C ASP A 5 4.31 2.11 8.64
N TRP A 6 4.97 1.49 9.62
CA TRP A 6 4.84 1.81 11.04
C TRP A 6 5.99 2.72 11.49
N GLU A 7 5.69 3.75 12.29
CA GLU A 7 6.68 4.62 12.93
C GLU A 7 7.38 3.88 14.09
N THR A 8 8.67 3.62 13.93
CA THR A 8 9.53 3.01 14.96
C THR A 8 10.63 3.98 15.39
N GLU A 9 11.39 3.65 16.42
CA GLU A 9 12.58 4.41 16.84
C GLU A 9 13.64 4.53 15.72
N ASN A 10 13.66 3.57 14.79
CA ASN A 10 14.53 3.56 13.61
C ASN A 10 13.89 4.23 12.39
N GLY A 11 12.78 4.95 12.58
CA GLY A 11 11.99 5.57 11.53
C GLY A 11 10.92 4.63 10.97
N TRP A 12 10.46 4.95 9.76
CA TRP A 12 9.36 4.26 9.09
C TRP A 12 9.79 2.90 8.54
N GLN A 13 9.11 1.84 8.96
CA GLN A 13 9.36 0.48 8.50
C GLN A 13 8.10 -0.13 7.89
N SER A 14 8.22 -0.72 6.70
CA SER A 14 7.08 -1.38 6.08
C SER A 14 6.61 -2.57 6.90
N ILE A 15 5.28 -2.69 7.07
CA ILE A 15 4.65 -3.86 7.70
C ILE A 15 4.69 -5.09 6.78
N TYR A 16 4.95 -4.87 5.49
CA TYR A 16 4.99 -5.90 4.48
C TYR A 16 6.37 -6.57 4.43
N ARG A 17 6.35 -7.90 4.35
CA ARG A 17 7.50 -8.74 4.03
C ARG A 17 7.26 -9.43 2.70
N ILE A 18 8.32 -9.63 1.93
CA ILE A 18 8.26 -10.39 0.68
C ILE A 18 8.74 -11.81 1.02
N ARG A 19 7.85 -12.82 0.88
CA ARG A 19 8.17 -14.22 1.23
C ARG A 19 9.17 -14.87 0.26
N ASP A 20 9.19 -14.40 -0.97
CA ASP A 20 10.09 -14.80 -2.03
C ASP A 20 10.19 -13.57 -2.94
N PRO A 21 11.36 -12.93 -3.12
CA PRO A 21 11.46 -11.78 -4.00
C PRO A 21 11.62 -12.27 -5.45
N PRO A 22 10.54 -12.45 -6.24
CA PRO A 22 10.74 -12.45 -7.68
C PRO A 22 11.31 -11.08 -8.06
N ASN A 23 11.83 -10.95 -9.28
CA ASN A 23 12.02 -9.66 -9.92
C ASN A 23 10.67 -8.91 -9.86
N ALA A 24 10.44 -8.16 -8.77
CA ALA A 24 9.25 -7.37 -8.55
C ALA A 24 9.37 -6.22 -9.54
N GLY A 25 8.91 -6.49 -10.77
CA GLY A 25 8.89 -5.51 -11.83
C GLY A 25 8.12 -4.31 -11.32
N TRP A 26 8.82 -3.20 -11.15
CA TRP A 26 8.24 -1.92 -10.79
C TRP A 26 7.33 -1.51 -11.94
N THR A 27 6.03 -1.78 -11.84
CA THR A 27 5.08 -1.27 -12.84
C THR A 27 4.59 0.09 -12.35
N SER A 28 5.11 1.15 -12.96
CA SER A 28 4.68 2.55 -12.78
C SER A 28 3.36 2.84 -13.52
N LEU A 29 2.53 1.82 -13.75
CA LEU A 29 1.23 1.98 -14.38
C LEU A 29 0.25 2.52 -13.34
N ALA A 30 0.28 3.84 -13.16
CA ALA A 30 -0.90 4.58 -12.77
C ALA A 30 -1.97 4.25 -13.82
N HIS A 31 -2.88 3.33 -13.50
CA HIS A 31 -3.95 2.98 -14.42
C HIS A 31 -4.82 4.22 -14.63
N THR A 32 -4.64 4.89 -15.76
CA THR A 32 -5.64 5.80 -16.29
C THR A 32 -6.89 4.97 -16.52
N ALA A 33 -7.98 5.26 -15.80
CA ALA A 33 -9.27 4.64 -16.09
C ALA A 33 -9.62 4.87 -17.57
N PRO A 34 -10.21 3.88 -18.27
CA PRO A 34 -10.62 4.09 -19.65
C PRO A 34 -11.62 5.26 -19.70
N SER A 35 -11.33 6.23 -20.57
CA SER A 35 -11.86 7.60 -20.62
C SER A 35 -13.36 7.72 -20.99
N ASN A 36 -14.11 6.63 -20.89
CA ASN A 36 -15.49 6.48 -21.34
C ASN A 36 -16.50 6.42 -20.19
N GLU A 37 -16.07 6.57 -18.94
CA GLU A 37 -16.96 6.77 -17.79
C GLU A 37 -17.00 8.25 -17.36
N SER A 38 -18.20 8.76 -17.07
CA SER A 38 -18.44 10.14 -16.65
C SER A 38 -19.07 10.15 -15.25
N PRO A 39 -18.46 10.82 -14.24
CA PRO A 39 -17.22 11.58 -14.32
C PRO A 39 -15.98 10.66 -14.47
N PRO A 40 -14.86 11.15 -15.03
CA PRO A 40 -13.63 10.37 -15.12
C PRO A 40 -13.24 9.89 -13.72
N VAL A 41 -13.27 8.57 -13.53
CA VAL A 41 -12.93 7.93 -12.26
C VAL A 41 -11.41 7.93 -12.11
N THR A 42 -10.86 9.03 -11.59
CA THR A 42 -9.50 9.08 -11.06
C THR A 42 -9.54 9.14 -9.54
N TRP A 43 -10.26 8.22 -8.91
CA TRP A 43 -10.14 8.00 -7.48
C TRP A 43 -9.67 6.56 -7.28
N PHE A 44 -8.41 6.42 -6.91
CA PHE A 44 -7.96 5.16 -6.34
C PHE A 44 -8.47 5.13 -4.90
N GLU A 45 -9.31 4.16 -4.58
CA GLU A 45 -9.67 3.85 -3.20
C GLU A 45 -8.94 2.59 -2.78
N TRP A 46 -8.33 2.64 -1.59
CA TRP A 46 -7.75 1.47 -0.95
C TRP A 46 -8.49 1.21 0.35
N SER A 47 -9.03 0.01 0.46
CA SER A 47 -9.73 -0.47 1.64
C SER A 47 -9.01 -1.68 2.18
N PHE A 48 -8.66 -1.63 3.47
CA PHE A 48 -7.90 -2.67 4.16
C PHE A 48 -8.69 -3.19 5.34
N THR A 49 -8.60 -4.50 5.57
CA THR A 49 -9.01 -5.09 6.85
C THR A 49 -7.76 -5.26 7.70
N THR A 50 -7.78 -4.79 8.94
CA THR A 50 -6.60 -4.73 9.83
C THR A 50 -6.11 -6.08 10.35
N THR A 51 -6.64 -7.19 9.82
CA THR A 51 -6.16 -8.55 10.10
C THR A 51 -4.93 -8.89 9.27
N GLN A 52 -4.15 -9.88 9.71
CA GLN A 52 -2.98 -10.36 8.98
C GLN A 52 -3.30 -10.72 7.52
N ASP A 53 -4.36 -11.51 7.30
CA ASP A 53 -4.79 -11.90 5.96
C ASP A 53 -5.40 -10.74 5.17
N GLY A 54 -6.08 -9.81 5.85
CA GLY A 54 -6.70 -8.64 5.22
C GLY A 54 -5.68 -7.61 4.71
N LEU A 55 -4.51 -7.57 5.34
CA LEU A 55 -3.37 -6.75 4.91
C LEU A 55 -2.51 -7.47 3.88
N ALA A 56 -2.46 -8.80 3.90
CA ALA A 56 -1.72 -9.60 2.92
C ALA A 56 -2.35 -9.48 1.52
N HIS A 57 -1.97 -8.43 0.78
CA HIS A 57 -2.56 -8.12 -0.51
C HIS A 57 -1.74 -8.73 -1.66
N SER A 58 -2.43 -9.43 -2.58
CA SER A 58 -1.93 -9.71 -3.93
C SER A 58 -2.84 -9.05 -4.97
N THR A 59 -2.31 -8.10 -5.75
CA THR A 59 -2.97 -7.67 -7.00
C THR A 59 -2.27 -8.40 -8.15
N GLN A 60 -2.87 -8.40 -9.34
CA GLN A 60 -2.16 -8.79 -10.56
C GLN A 60 -0.91 -7.92 -10.87
N PHE A 61 -0.69 -6.82 -10.13
CA PHE A 61 0.36 -5.83 -10.36
C PHE A 61 1.32 -5.63 -9.17
N ASN A 62 1.08 -6.30 -8.04
CA ASN A 62 1.91 -6.24 -6.84
C ASN A 62 2.49 -7.63 -6.57
N VAL A 63 3.69 -7.67 -6.00
CA VAL A 63 4.23 -8.91 -5.43
C VAL A 63 3.33 -9.44 -4.32
N PRO A 64 3.34 -10.77 -4.07
CA PRO A 64 2.58 -11.38 -2.98
C PRO A 64 3.20 -10.97 -1.64
N TYR A 65 2.78 -9.82 -1.14
CA TYR A 65 3.19 -9.32 0.17
C TYR A 65 2.58 -10.21 1.26
N ALA A 66 3.40 -10.52 2.26
CA ALA A 66 2.96 -11.15 3.48
C ALA A 66 3.07 -10.16 4.63
N VAL A 67 2.18 -10.28 5.61
CA VAL A 67 2.26 -9.55 6.87
C VAL A 67 2.47 -10.55 7.98
N CYS A 68 3.34 -10.24 8.95
CA CYS A 68 3.64 -11.15 10.06
C CYS A 68 2.56 -11.12 11.14
N GLU A 69 2.01 -9.93 11.43
CA GLU A 69 1.04 -9.70 12.51
C GLU A 69 0.02 -8.62 12.09
N PRO A 70 -1.22 -8.63 12.63
CA PRO A 70 -2.19 -7.54 12.47
C PRO A 70 -1.64 -6.17 12.87
N LEU A 71 -2.30 -5.08 12.45
CA LEU A 71 -1.93 -3.74 12.92
C LEU A 71 -2.23 -3.61 14.42
N SER A 72 -1.21 -3.21 15.19
CA SER A 72 -1.36 -2.81 16.59
C SER A 72 -1.60 -1.31 16.69
N ALA A 73 -2.12 -0.83 17.83
CA ALA A 73 -2.27 0.61 18.06
C ALA A 73 -0.92 1.34 17.90
N GLY A 74 -0.97 2.53 17.29
CA GLY A 74 0.21 3.33 17.00
C GLY A 74 0.12 4.10 15.70
N THR A 75 1.25 4.71 15.33
CA THR A 75 1.33 5.65 14.23
C THR A 75 1.80 5.01 12.93
N TYR A 76 1.01 5.16 11.87
CA TYR A 76 1.27 4.59 10.56
C TYR A 76 1.31 5.65 9.47
N ARG A 77 1.87 5.28 8.32
CA ARG A 77 1.67 6.01 7.07
C ARG A 77 1.32 5.07 5.93
N PHE A 78 0.38 5.50 5.11
CA PHE A 78 0.16 4.95 3.78
C PHE A 78 1.08 5.70 2.79
N VAL A 79 1.79 4.97 1.93
CA VAL A 79 2.65 5.55 0.89
C VAL A 79 2.30 4.97 -0.46
N TYR A 80 2.05 5.79 -1.47
CA TYR A 80 1.73 5.39 -2.84
C TYR A 80 2.71 6.03 -3.83
N TRP A 81 3.37 5.21 -4.66
CA TRP A 81 4.38 5.64 -5.66
C TRP A 81 3.89 5.56 -7.10
N GLY A 82 2.58 5.50 -7.31
CA GLY A 82 2.03 5.47 -8.67
C GLY A 82 1.66 6.85 -9.20
N LEU A 83 2.22 7.93 -8.67
CA LEU A 83 2.13 9.28 -9.26
C LEU A 83 3.54 9.72 -9.63
N ASP A 84 3.80 9.94 -10.92
CA ASP A 84 5.03 10.49 -11.51
C ASP A 84 6.31 10.39 -10.64
N GLU A 85 6.95 11.52 -10.33
CA GLU A 85 8.26 11.57 -9.65
C GLU A 85 8.16 11.57 -8.11
N ALA A 86 6.96 11.69 -7.52
CA ALA A 86 6.78 11.89 -6.09
C ALA A 86 5.75 10.92 -5.48
N ALA A 87 6.09 10.35 -4.32
CA ALA A 87 5.16 9.52 -3.56
C ALA A 87 4.11 10.37 -2.85
N LEU A 88 2.86 9.90 -2.83
CA LEU A 88 1.85 10.39 -1.89
C LEU A 88 2.02 9.68 -0.56
N GLY A 89 2.02 10.44 0.53
CA GLY A 89 2.06 9.92 1.89
C GLY A 89 0.88 10.44 2.71
N TYR A 90 0.21 9.56 3.46
CA TYR A 90 -0.81 9.94 4.43
C TYR A 90 -0.49 9.32 5.79
N LYS A 91 -0.22 10.15 6.80
CA LYS A 91 0.02 9.75 8.18
C LYS A 91 -1.31 9.58 8.92
N PHE A 92 -1.46 8.49 9.66
CA PHE A 92 -2.65 8.22 10.47
C PHE A 92 -2.29 7.51 11.78
N GLU A 93 -3.17 7.63 12.77
CA GLU A 93 -3.04 6.94 14.06
C GLU A 93 -4.08 5.82 14.12
N LEU A 94 -3.65 4.63 14.54
CA LEU A 94 -4.56 3.53 14.86
C LEU A 94 -4.75 3.47 16.38
N THR A 95 -5.99 3.59 16.83
CA THR A 95 -6.36 3.43 18.24
C THR A 95 -6.93 2.03 18.49
N GLU A 96 -6.91 1.59 19.75
CA GLU A 96 -7.60 0.37 20.19
C GLU A 96 -9.13 0.44 20.01
#